data_AF-A0A7J7PJ49-F1
#
_entry.id   AF-A0A7J7PJ49-F1
#
_cell.length_a   1.000
_cell.length_b   1.000
_cell.length_c   1.000
_cell.angle_alpha   90.00
_cell.angle_beta   90.00
_cell.angle_gamma   90.00
#
_symmetry.space_group_name_H-M   'P 1'
#
loop_
_entity.id
_entity.type
_entity.pdbx_description
1 polymer ?
#
loop_
_entity_poly.entity_id
_entity_poly.type
_entity_poly.pdbx_seq_one_letter_code
_entity_poly.pdbx_strand_id
1 'polypeptide(L)'
;MLQIRTFQAIVLQGIVGCFPWQAMVFFTLWLQLTGFSDSTASLLVATFGAGVAGGALLGGAVGDRMAQRLPNNGRIFTAQISVFCGIPLTWLLLKGVPGSAYAAEPLAYGAIMFTMGLTCTWAGAGCNSPIFAEIVPDELRSTIYAFDRSFENSIAACAAPVVGLLAERAFGFSGALSDEALHDQKLRAHNASALGSSLLACMALPWSLCLVFYTALHYFYAKDKAMAKTWGAGSDSSAALYH
;
A
#
# COMPACT_ATOMS: atom_id res chain seq x y z
N MET A 1 -19.86 7.74 14.68
CA MET A 1 -18.76 7.00 14.02
C MET A 1 -17.80 7.91 13.25
N LEU A 2 -18.28 8.76 12.33
CA LEU A 2 -17.45 9.79 11.65
C LEU A 2 -16.78 10.80 12.60
N GLN A 3 -17.14 10.81 13.89
CA GLN A 3 -16.51 11.62 14.94
C GLN A 3 -15.36 10.91 15.65
N ILE A 4 -15.15 9.60 15.42
CA ILE A 4 -14.05 8.84 16.02
C ILE A 4 -12.77 9.23 15.28
N ARG A 5 -11.82 9.82 16.01
CA ARG A 5 -10.59 10.37 15.41
C ARG A 5 -9.72 9.28 14.81
N THR A 6 -9.68 8.11 15.43
CA THR A 6 -8.99 6.92 14.89
C THR A 6 -9.58 6.49 13.55
N PHE A 7 -10.91 6.48 13.42
CA PHE A 7 -11.56 6.13 12.16
C PHE A 7 -11.20 7.13 11.05
N GLN A 8 -11.32 8.43 11.32
CA GLN A 8 -10.94 9.48 10.37
C GLN A 8 -9.47 9.37 9.94
N ALA A 9 -8.58 9.11 10.89
CA ALA A 9 -7.16 8.99 10.61
C ALA A 9 -6.84 7.76 9.74
N ILE A 10 -7.53 6.63 9.94
CA ILE A 10 -7.38 5.43 9.08
C ILE A 10 -7.90 5.71 7.67
N VAL A 11 -9.10 6.29 7.52
CA VAL A 11 -9.66 6.60 6.20
C VAL A 11 -8.75 7.57 5.42
N LEU A 12 -8.26 8.63 6.07
CA LEU A 12 -7.31 9.57 5.45
C LEU A 12 -5.99 8.89 5.10
N GLN A 13 -5.49 8.04 6.00
CA GLN A 13 -4.30 7.24 5.76
C GLN A 13 -4.48 6.34 4.55
N GLY A 14 -5.59 5.61 4.43
CA GLY A 14 -5.73 4.61 3.38
C GLY A 14 -6.10 5.19 2.02
N ILE A 15 -6.66 6.40 1.92
CA ILE A 15 -6.68 7.15 0.65
C ILE A 15 -5.25 7.30 0.11
N VAL A 16 -4.36 7.81 0.96
CA VAL A 16 -2.97 8.06 0.60
C VAL A 16 -2.20 6.74 0.47
N GLY A 17 -2.49 5.76 1.33
CA GLY A 17 -1.85 4.45 1.36
C GLY A 17 -2.26 3.53 0.21
N CYS A 18 -3.45 3.71 -0.37
CA CYS A 18 -3.93 3.01 -1.57
C CYS A 18 -3.36 3.61 -2.86
N PHE A 19 -2.92 4.87 -2.85
CA PHE A 19 -2.38 5.55 -4.03
C PHE A 19 -1.20 4.78 -4.68
N PRO A 20 -0.19 4.29 -3.92
CA PRO A 20 0.90 3.50 -4.49
C PRO A 20 0.42 2.18 -5.11
N TRP A 21 -0.59 1.52 -4.53
CA TRP A 21 -1.14 0.28 -5.09
C TRP A 21 -1.76 0.51 -6.47
N GLN A 22 -2.45 1.64 -6.64
CA GLN A 22 -3.04 2.01 -7.92
C GLN A 22 -1.98 2.46 -8.94
N ALA A 23 -0.86 3.02 -8.49
CA ALA A 23 0.29 3.34 -9.35
C ALA A 23 0.97 2.08 -9.91
N MET A 24 1.01 0.98 -9.15
CA MET A 24 1.66 -0.28 -9.55
C MET A 24 1.06 -0.93 -10.80
N VAL A 25 -0.11 -0.48 -11.28
CA VAL A 25 -0.69 -0.92 -12.57
C VAL A 25 0.29 -0.73 -13.75
N PHE A 26 1.22 0.22 -13.65
CA PHE A 26 2.25 0.46 -14.66
C PHE A 26 3.50 -0.41 -14.52
N PHE A 27 3.60 -1.30 -13.52
CA PHE A 27 4.78 -2.14 -13.34
C PHE A 27 5.09 -3.01 -14.55
N THR A 28 4.07 -3.64 -15.15
CA THR A 28 4.26 -4.45 -16.36
C THR A 28 4.85 -3.61 -17.49
N LEU A 29 4.27 -2.44 -17.76
CA LEU A 29 4.75 -1.53 -18.78
C LEU A 29 6.19 -1.06 -18.51
N TRP A 30 6.47 -0.67 -17.28
CA TRP A 30 7.80 -0.22 -16.90
C TRP A 30 8.85 -1.33 -17.08
N LEU A 31 8.55 -2.58 -16.69
CA LEU A 31 9.42 -3.73 -16.92
C LEU A 31 9.65 -3.99 -18.41
N GLN A 32 8.62 -3.89 -19.25
CA GLN A 32 8.75 -4.00 -20.71
C GLN A 32 9.67 -2.90 -21.27
N LEU A 33 9.52 -1.66 -20.81
CA LEU A 33 10.36 -0.54 -21.23
C LEU A 33 11.83 -0.75 -20.81
N THR A 34 12.09 -1.36 -19.65
CA THR A 34 13.46 -1.74 -19.24
C THR A 34 14.09 -2.81 -20.13
N GLY A 35 13.30 -3.51 -20.95
CA GLY A 35 13.78 -4.48 -21.94
C GLY A 35 13.42 -5.93 -21.66
N PHE A 36 12.60 -6.20 -20.64
CA PHE A 36 12.07 -7.55 -20.42
C PHE A 36 10.98 -7.90 -21.43
N SER A 37 10.89 -9.19 -21.80
CA SER A 37 9.77 -9.70 -22.59
C SER A 37 8.46 -9.62 -21.81
N ASP A 38 7.33 -9.63 -22.51
CA ASP A 38 5.99 -9.63 -21.91
C ASP A 38 5.78 -10.77 -20.92
N SER A 39 6.29 -11.96 -21.25
CA SER A 39 6.22 -13.14 -20.39
C SER A 39 7.02 -12.96 -19.10
N THR A 40 8.23 -12.40 -19.21
CA THR A 40 9.10 -12.13 -18.06
C THR A 40 8.50 -11.05 -17.17
N ALA A 41 8.04 -9.94 -17.75
CA ALA A 41 7.38 -8.85 -17.03
C ALA A 41 6.13 -9.35 -16.29
N SER A 42 5.30 -10.15 -16.96
CA SER A 42 4.11 -10.75 -16.35
C SER A 42 4.45 -11.69 -15.20
N LEU A 43 5.48 -12.52 -15.34
CA LEU A 43 5.94 -13.43 -14.29
C LEU A 43 6.48 -12.67 -13.07
N LEU A 44 7.18 -11.55 -13.28
CA LEU A 44 7.68 -10.70 -12.20
C LEU A 44 6.53 -10.02 -11.43
N VAL A 45 5.50 -9.53 -12.13
CA VAL A 45 4.29 -8.99 -11.49
C VAL A 45 3.50 -10.09 -10.78
N ALA A 46 3.42 -11.30 -11.34
CA ALA A 46 2.82 -12.45 -10.65
C ALA A 46 3.59 -12.81 -9.38
N THR A 47 4.93 -12.72 -9.40
CA THR A 47 5.80 -12.92 -8.24
C THR A 47 5.53 -11.89 -7.15
N PHE A 48 5.33 -10.62 -7.52
CA PHE A 48 4.84 -9.60 -6.59
C PHE A 48 3.50 -10.00 -5.96
N GLY A 49 2.53 -10.45 -6.78
CA GLY A 49 1.23 -10.92 -6.31
C GLY A 49 1.31 -12.10 -5.33
N ALA A 50 2.22 -13.05 -5.57
CA ALA A 50 2.50 -14.14 -4.63
C ALA A 50 3.06 -13.62 -3.30
N GLY A 51 3.98 -12.64 -3.36
CA GLY A 51 4.49 -11.92 -2.19
C GLY A 51 3.36 -11.22 -1.42
N VAL A 52 2.45 -10.54 -2.11
CA VAL A 52 1.27 -9.87 -1.52
C VAL A 52 0.40 -10.86 -0.76
N ALA A 53 0.09 -12.02 -1.36
CA ALA A 53 -0.73 -13.05 -0.73
C ALA A 53 -0.06 -13.61 0.54
N GLY A 54 1.23 -13.97 0.47
CA GLY A 54 1.98 -14.42 1.64
C GLY A 54 2.13 -13.33 2.70
N GLY A 55 2.32 -12.09 2.26
CA GLY A 55 2.50 -10.91 3.10
C GLY A 55 1.25 -10.59 3.92
N ALA A 56 0.05 -10.77 3.34
CA ALA A 56 -1.20 -10.55 4.08
C ALA A 56 -1.32 -11.49 5.29
N LEU A 57 -0.98 -12.77 5.11
CA LEU A 57 -0.98 -13.77 6.18
C LEU A 57 0.07 -13.46 7.25
N LEU A 58 1.31 -13.19 6.82
CA LEU A 58 2.41 -12.85 7.73
C LEU A 58 2.12 -11.54 8.49
N GLY A 59 1.58 -10.54 7.80
CA GLY A 59 1.23 -9.25 8.37
C GLY A 59 0.16 -9.34 9.43
N GLY A 60 -0.86 -10.19 9.23
CA GLY A 60 -1.85 -10.52 10.25
C GLY A 60 -1.21 -11.13 11.51
N ALA A 61 -0.40 -12.18 11.33
CA ALA A 61 0.27 -12.86 12.43
C ALA A 61 1.25 -11.94 13.20
N VAL A 62 2.04 -11.13 12.49
CA VAL A 62 2.94 -10.14 13.08
C VAL A 62 2.14 -9.07 13.82
N GLY A 63 1.06 -8.56 13.21
CA GLY A 63 0.16 -7.58 13.81
C GLY A 63 -0.43 -8.05 15.13
N ASP A 64 -0.96 -9.27 15.17
CA ASP A 64 -1.55 -9.85 16.37
C ASP A 64 -0.53 -10.09 17.48
N ARG A 65 0.66 -10.60 17.12
CA ARG A 65 1.74 -10.81 18.09
C ARG A 65 2.27 -9.49 18.66
N MET A 66 2.36 -8.45 17.83
CA MET A 66 2.73 -7.11 18.29
C MET A 66 1.65 -6.49 19.17
N ALA A 67 0.37 -6.71 18.85
CA ALA A 67 -0.74 -6.27 19.69
C ALA A 67 -0.73 -6.91 21.08
N GLN A 68 -0.35 -8.19 21.21
CA GLN A 68 -0.21 -8.85 22.51
C GLN A 68 0.89 -8.21 23.38
N ARG A 69 2.01 -7.80 22.76
CA ARG A 69 3.13 -7.16 23.47
C ARG A 69 2.89 -5.69 23.79
N LEU A 70 2.28 -4.96 22.85
CA LEU A 70 2.00 -3.53 22.94
C LEU A 70 0.52 -3.28 22.60
N PRO A 71 -0.41 -3.45 23.56
CA PRO A 71 -1.86 -3.46 23.31
C PRO A 71 -2.46 -2.24 22.59
N ASN A 72 -1.80 -1.09 22.71
CA ASN A 72 -2.26 0.17 22.14
C ASN A 72 -1.38 0.68 20.98
N ASN A 73 -0.22 0.07 20.73
CA ASN A 73 0.75 0.61 19.77
C ASN A 73 1.30 -0.44 18.80
N GLY A 74 1.22 -1.72 19.15
CA GLY A 74 1.85 -2.81 18.39
C GLY A 74 1.33 -2.90 16.96
N ARG A 75 0.01 -2.81 16.78
CA ARG A 75 -0.63 -2.80 15.46
C ARG A 75 -0.14 -1.63 14.60
N ILE A 76 -0.07 -0.43 15.19
CA ILE A 76 0.38 0.80 14.51
C ILE A 76 1.85 0.67 14.10
N PHE A 77 2.72 0.15 14.97
CA PHE A 77 4.13 -0.11 14.63
C PHE A 77 4.27 -1.12 13.48
N THR A 78 3.47 -2.19 13.46
CA THR A 78 3.45 -3.15 12.35
C THR A 78 3.14 -2.45 11.02
N ALA A 79 2.16 -1.54 11.00
CA ALA A 79 1.85 -0.77 9.81
C ALA A 79 2.96 0.21 9.41
N GLN A 80 3.57 0.90 10.36
CA GLN A 80 4.69 1.80 10.09
C GLN A 80 5.88 1.05 9.49
N ILE A 81 6.25 -0.11 10.03
CA ILE A 81 7.32 -0.95 9.47
C ILE A 81 6.98 -1.36 8.04
N SER A 82 5.74 -1.81 7.82
CA SER A 82 5.24 -2.23 6.50
C SER A 82 5.37 -1.14 5.44
N VAL A 83 4.83 0.05 5.74
CA VAL A 83 4.87 1.19 4.82
C VAL A 83 6.29 1.72 4.64
N PHE A 84 7.07 1.78 5.72
CA PHE A 84 8.46 2.21 5.67
C PHE A 84 9.29 1.30 4.76
N CYS A 85 9.15 -0.02 4.85
CA CYS A 85 9.84 -0.98 3.98
C CYS A 85 9.53 -0.79 2.49
N GLY A 86 8.30 -0.36 2.15
CA GLY A 86 7.92 -0.11 0.77
C GLY A 86 8.74 0.99 0.09
N ILE A 87 9.12 2.04 0.82
CA ILE A 87 9.85 3.20 0.29
C ILE A 87 11.25 2.82 -0.26
N PRO A 88 12.17 2.24 0.53
CA PRO A 88 13.48 1.84 0.03
C PRO A 88 13.40 0.71 -1.00
N LEU A 89 12.45 -0.24 -0.85
CA LEU A 89 12.27 -1.32 -1.82
C LEU A 89 11.80 -0.79 -3.19
N THR A 90 10.94 0.23 -3.21
CA THR A 90 10.52 0.89 -4.45
C THR A 90 11.67 1.63 -5.11
N TRP A 91 12.47 2.36 -4.32
CA TRP A 91 13.68 3.00 -4.84
C TRP A 91 14.66 1.97 -5.41
N LEU A 92 14.89 0.87 -4.68
CA LEU A 92 15.77 -0.21 -5.11
C LEU A 92 15.27 -0.85 -6.40
N LEU A 93 13.96 -1.10 -6.52
CA LEU A 93 13.34 -1.63 -7.73
C LEU A 93 13.51 -0.68 -8.93
N LEU A 94 13.10 0.58 -8.77
CA LEU A 94 12.95 1.52 -9.89
C LEU A 94 14.25 2.24 -10.29
N LYS A 95 15.22 2.33 -9.38
CA LYS A 95 16.48 3.06 -9.58
C LYS A 95 17.71 2.27 -9.20
N GLY A 96 17.65 1.48 -8.12
CA GLY A 96 18.78 0.69 -7.64
C GLY A 96 19.21 -0.40 -8.61
N VAL A 97 18.31 -1.33 -8.95
CA VAL A 97 18.63 -2.45 -9.86
C VAL A 97 18.94 -1.98 -11.28
N PRO A 98 18.15 -1.09 -11.91
CA PRO A 98 18.47 -0.57 -13.24
C PRO A 98 19.81 0.15 -13.32
N GLY A 99 20.29 0.74 -12.21
CA GLY A 99 21.59 1.42 -12.11
C GLY A 99 22.76 0.51 -11.70
N SER A 100 22.55 -0.80 -11.58
CA SER A 100 23.53 -1.77 -11.08
C SER A 100 23.98 -2.77 -12.15
N ALA A 101 24.93 -3.64 -11.81
CA ALA A 101 25.33 -4.77 -12.67
C ALA A 101 24.17 -5.75 -12.94
N TYR A 102 23.10 -5.73 -12.14
CA TYR A 102 21.95 -6.62 -12.24
C TYR A 102 20.80 -6.06 -13.09
N ALA A 103 21.03 -4.97 -13.83
CA ALA A 103 19.98 -4.27 -14.58
C ALA A 103 19.20 -5.17 -15.57
N ALA A 104 19.85 -6.20 -16.11
CA ALA A 104 19.26 -7.16 -17.05
C ALA A 104 18.85 -8.49 -16.40
N GLU A 105 19.00 -8.67 -15.09
CA GLU A 105 18.74 -9.94 -14.41
C GLU A 105 17.32 -10.03 -13.82
N PRO A 106 16.40 -10.84 -14.38
CA PRO A 106 15.02 -10.92 -13.89
C PRO A 106 14.93 -11.34 -12.42
N LEU A 107 15.85 -12.18 -11.95
CA LEU A 107 15.84 -12.69 -10.58
C LEU A 107 16.00 -11.57 -9.54
N ALA A 108 16.82 -10.55 -9.84
CA ALA A 108 17.00 -9.41 -8.95
C ALA A 108 15.69 -8.59 -8.79
N TYR A 109 15.00 -8.33 -9.91
CA TYR A 109 13.68 -7.68 -9.87
C TYR A 109 12.67 -8.55 -9.14
N GLY A 110 12.64 -9.85 -9.43
CA GLY A 110 11.70 -10.80 -8.83
C GLY A 110 11.86 -10.91 -7.32
N ALA A 111 13.10 -10.95 -6.83
CA ALA A 111 13.39 -10.97 -5.39
C ALA A 111 12.88 -9.70 -4.70
N ILE A 112 13.18 -8.52 -5.25
CA ILE A 112 12.73 -7.25 -4.67
C ILE A 112 11.21 -7.13 -4.72
N MET A 113 10.60 -7.47 -5.85
CA MET A 113 9.15 -7.47 -6.02
C MET A 113 8.47 -8.44 -5.05
N PHE A 114 9.00 -9.65 -4.86
CA PHE A 114 8.49 -10.59 -3.87
C PHE A 114 8.59 -10.02 -2.46
N THR A 115 9.76 -9.52 -2.05
CA THR A 115 9.98 -8.93 -0.72
C THR A 115 9.11 -7.69 -0.48
N MET A 116 8.93 -6.88 -1.51
CA MET A 116 8.06 -5.70 -1.48
C MET A 116 6.60 -6.11 -1.29
N GLY A 117 6.09 -7.06 -2.07
CA GLY A 117 4.73 -7.60 -1.89
C GLY A 117 4.54 -8.22 -0.50
N LEU A 118 5.56 -8.94 -0.03
CA LEU A 118 5.58 -9.58 1.30
C LEU A 118 5.47 -8.57 2.43
N THR A 119 6.06 -7.39 2.30
CA THR A 119 6.19 -6.41 3.39
C THR A 119 5.18 -5.28 3.34
N CYS A 120 4.73 -4.84 2.15
CA CYS A 120 3.88 -3.65 2.00
C CYS A 120 2.39 -3.89 2.36
N THR A 121 1.99 -5.14 2.61
CA THR A 121 0.59 -5.55 2.83
C THR A 121 0.16 -5.57 4.29
N TRP A 122 1.09 -5.47 5.25
CA TRP A 122 0.77 -5.69 6.66
C TRP A 122 -0.05 -4.56 7.26
N ALA A 123 0.04 -3.35 6.69
CA ALA A 123 -0.74 -2.19 7.09
C ALA A 123 -2.26 -2.47 7.10
N GLY A 124 -2.78 -3.13 6.06
CA GLY A 124 -4.19 -3.53 5.99
C GLY A 124 -4.52 -4.66 6.97
N ALA A 125 -3.84 -5.80 6.83
CA ALA A 125 -4.18 -7.03 7.54
C ALA A 125 -3.82 -7.01 9.04
N GLY A 126 -2.66 -6.43 9.41
CA GLY A 126 -2.14 -6.43 10.76
C GLY A 126 -2.55 -5.22 11.62
N CYS A 127 -3.03 -4.15 10.98
CA CYS A 127 -3.36 -2.89 11.66
C CYS A 127 -4.76 -2.38 11.36
N ASN A 128 -5.06 -1.98 10.12
CA ASN A 128 -6.29 -1.25 9.82
C ASN A 128 -7.55 -2.08 10.10
N SER A 129 -7.66 -3.28 9.51
CA SER A 129 -8.84 -4.14 9.72
C SER A 129 -9.01 -4.53 11.19
N PRO A 130 -7.97 -4.95 11.93
CA PRO A 130 -8.12 -5.22 13.36
C PRO A 130 -8.47 -3.99 14.21
N ILE A 131 -7.91 -2.80 13.93
CA ILE A 131 -8.26 -1.58 14.68
C ILE A 131 -9.73 -1.24 14.47
N PHE A 132 -10.22 -1.33 13.24
CA PHE A 132 -11.65 -1.16 12.97
C PHE A 132 -12.49 -2.19 13.74
N ALA A 133 -12.12 -3.47 13.75
CA ALA A 133 -12.84 -4.47 14.54
C ALA A 133 -12.93 -4.08 16.03
N GLU A 134 -11.90 -3.46 16.58
CA GLU A 134 -11.84 -3.07 17.99
C GLU A 134 -12.60 -1.76 18.34
N ILE A 135 -12.81 -0.86 17.39
CA ILE A 135 -13.47 0.44 17.62
C ILE A 135 -14.90 0.50 17.07
N VAL A 136 -15.33 -0.52 16.34
CA VAL A 136 -16.60 -0.58 15.63
C VAL A 136 -17.49 -1.69 16.19
N PRO A 137 -18.79 -1.41 16.43
CA PRO A 137 -19.77 -2.43 16.81
C PRO A 137 -19.89 -3.54 15.77
N ASP A 138 -20.06 -4.78 16.24
CA ASP A 138 -20.05 -6.00 15.44
C ASP A 138 -21.04 -5.96 14.26
N GLU A 139 -22.21 -5.34 14.45
CA GLU A 139 -23.29 -5.25 13.46
C GLU A 139 -22.95 -4.35 12.27
N LEU A 140 -22.00 -3.42 12.46
CA LEU A 140 -21.65 -2.41 11.45
C LEU A 140 -20.30 -2.68 10.78
N ARG A 141 -19.50 -3.62 11.27
CA ARG A 141 -18.13 -3.88 10.79
C ARG A 141 -18.05 -4.09 9.28
N SER A 142 -18.94 -4.92 8.72
CA SER A 142 -18.96 -5.24 7.28
C SER A 142 -19.23 -3.98 6.43
N THR A 143 -20.25 -3.21 6.79
CA THR A 143 -20.60 -1.94 6.14
C THR A 143 -19.45 -0.95 6.20
N ILE A 144 -18.73 -0.92 7.32
CA ILE A 144 -17.63 0.00 7.53
C ILE A 144 -16.40 -0.40 6.71
N TYR A 145 -16.05 -1.67 6.68
CA TYR A 145 -14.99 -2.16 5.80
C TYR A 145 -15.33 -1.90 4.32
N ALA A 146 -16.58 -2.13 3.94
CA ALA A 146 -17.02 -1.88 2.56
C ALA A 146 -16.94 -0.38 2.22
N PHE A 147 -17.42 0.50 3.11
CA PHE A 147 -17.36 1.94 2.92
C PHE A 147 -15.90 2.42 2.81
N ASP A 148 -15.07 2.07 3.78
CA ASP A 148 -13.65 2.42 3.82
C ASP A 148 -12.94 1.99 2.54
N ARG A 149 -13.05 0.70 2.18
CA ARG A 149 -12.39 0.16 1.00
C ARG A 149 -12.90 0.80 -0.30
N SER A 150 -14.19 1.09 -0.40
CA SER A 150 -14.76 1.72 -1.59
C SER A 150 -14.31 3.17 -1.71
N PHE A 151 -14.30 3.91 -0.60
CA PHE A 151 -13.93 5.32 -0.57
C PHE A 151 -12.44 5.52 -0.86
N GLU A 152 -11.57 4.77 -0.18
CA GLU A 152 -10.13 4.81 -0.39
C GLU A 152 -9.75 4.49 -1.84
N ASN A 153 -10.28 3.40 -2.40
CA ASN A 153 -9.96 3.01 -3.78
C ASN A 153 -10.53 3.97 -4.81
N SER A 154 -11.70 4.55 -4.58
CA SER A 154 -12.30 5.53 -5.51
C SER A 154 -11.41 6.76 -5.67
N ILE A 155 -10.84 7.27 -4.56
CA ILE A 155 -9.94 8.42 -4.60
C ILE A 155 -8.55 8.00 -5.10
N ALA A 156 -8.05 6.86 -4.65
CA ALA A 156 -6.74 6.36 -5.07
C ALA A 156 -6.68 5.99 -6.56
N ALA A 157 -7.81 5.72 -7.22
CA ALA A 157 -7.88 5.44 -8.65
C ALA A 157 -7.28 6.58 -9.50
N CYS A 158 -7.26 7.82 -8.99
CA CYS A 158 -6.57 8.94 -9.63
C CYS A 158 -5.05 8.75 -9.72
N ALA A 159 -4.45 7.79 -9.02
CA ALA A 159 -3.01 7.52 -9.11
C ALA A 159 -2.56 7.16 -10.52
N ALA A 160 -3.34 6.32 -11.24
CA ALA A 160 -2.98 5.91 -12.59
C ALA A 160 -2.86 7.10 -13.56
N PRO A 161 -3.86 7.99 -13.70
CA PRO A 161 -3.71 9.18 -14.53
C PRO A 161 -2.64 10.14 -14.01
N VAL A 162 -2.44 10.27 -12.70
CA VAL A 162 -1.36 11.11 -12.14
C VAL A 162 0.01 10.57 -12.53
N VAL A 163 0.25 9.26 -12.44
CA VAL A 163 1.51 8.63 -12.89
C VAL A 163 1.76 8.89 -14.37
N GLY A 164 0.75 8.71 -15.21
CA GLY A 164 0.86 8.96 -16.66
C GLY A 164 1.20 10.43 -16.96
N LEU A 165 0.43 11.36 -16.40
CA LEU A 165 0.64 12.80 -16.60
C LEU A 165 1.98 13.29 -16.06
N LEU A 166 2.41 12.78 -14.91
CA LEU A 166 3.69 13.13 -14.31
C LEU A 166 4.84 12.55 -15.13
N ALA A 167 4.69 11.33 -15.66
CA ALA A 167 5.68 10.74 -16.57
C ALA A 167 5.84 11.61 -17.83
N GLU A 168 4.74 12.00 -18.47
CA GLU A 168 4.75 12.81 -19.70
C GLU A 168 5.25 14.24 -19.45
N ARG A 169 4.64 14.96 -18.51
CA ARG A 169 4.84 16.41 -18.35
C ARG A 169 6.03 16.80 -17.50
N ALA A 170 6.37 16.00 -16.49
CA ALA A 170 7.46 16.33 -15.57
C ALA A 170 8.75 15.55 -15.90
N PHE A 171 8.62 14.29 -16.33
CA PHE A 171 9.77 13.43 -16.60
C PHE A 171 10.03 13.18 -18.09
N GLY A 172 9.21 13.72 -18.99
CA GLY A 172 9.47 13.74 -20.43
C GLY A 172 9.11 12.46 -21.18
N PHE A 173 8.29 11.56 -20.61
CA PHE A 173 7.78 10.40 -21.34
C PHE A 173 7.18 10.83 -22.68
N SER A 174 7.63 10.22 -23.78
CA SER A 174 7.27 10.68 -25.14
C SER A 174 7.08 9.52 -26.12
N GLY A 175 6.32 9.79 -27.19
CA GLY A 175 5.99 8.80 -28.22
C GLY A 175 4.76 7.95 -27.89
N ALA A 176 4.19 7.33 -28.93
CA ALA A 176 3.16 6.33 -28.77
C ALA A 176 3.78 4.99 -28.34
N LEU A 177 3.04 4.18 -27.58
CA LEU A 177 3.38 2.78 -27.31
C LEU A 177 3.10 1.94 -28.57
N SER A 178 3.82 2.21 -29.67
CA SER A 178 3.80 1.39 -30.87
C SER A 178 4.94 0.36 -30.85
N ASP A 179 4.80 -0.73 -31.59
CA ASP A 179 5.85 -1.74 -31.74
C ASP A 179 7.16 -1.12 -32.23
N GLU A 180 7.08 -0.11 -33.11
CA GLU A 180 8.22 0.64 -33.64
C GLU A 180 8.94 1.43 -32.54
N ALA A 181 8.19 2.11 -31.66
CA ALA A 181 8.75 2.85 -30.53
C ALA A 181 9.35 1.92 -29.46
N LEU A 182 8.83 0.70 -29.34
CA LEU A 182 9.41 -0.36 -28.50
C LEU A 182 10.69 -0.96 -29.10
N HIS A 183 10.93 -0.86 -30.41
CA HIS A 183 12.19 -1.30 -31.01
C HIS A 183 13.30 -0.24 -30.91
N ASP A 184 12.96 1.04 -30.70
CA ASP A 184 13.95 2.07 -30.38
C ASP A 184 14.45 1.94 -28.93
N GLN A 185 15.65 1.37 -28.78
CA GLN A 185 16.29 1.18 -27.48
C GLN A 185 16.51 2.49 -26.71
N LYS A 186 16.83 3.60 -27.40
CA LYS A 186 17.09 4.89 -26.73
C LYS A 186 15.79 5.47 -26.20
N LEU A 187 14.74 5.47 -27.02
CA LEU A 187 13.43 5.96 -26.62
C LEU A 187 12.85 5.11 -25.47
N ARG A 188 12.96 3.79 -25.55
CA ARG A 188 12.53 2.90 -24.46
C ARG A 188 13.27 3.16 -23.16
N ALA A 189 14.60 3.27 -23.17
CA ALA A 189 15.37 3.52 -21.95
C ALA A 189 15.01 4.89 -21.33
N HIS A 190 14.80 5.90 -22.17
CA HIS A 190 14.33 7.21 -21.74
C HIS A 190 12.94 7.12 -21.08
N ASN A 191 11.98 6.48 -21.74
CA ASN A 191 10.63 6.30 -21.22
C ASN A 191 10.58 5.41 -19.97
N ALA A 192 11.43 4.38 -19.86
CA ALA A 192 11.59 3.57 -18.65
C ALA A 192 12.06 4.42 -17.47
N SER A 193 13.03 5.32 -17.70
CA SER A 193 13.51 6.25 -16.67
C SER A 193 12.44 7.27 -16.28
N ALA A 194 11.70 7.82 -17.25
CA ALA A 194 10.64 8.79 -17.02
C ALA A 194 9.48 8.17 -16.20
N LEU A 195 8.97 7.02 -16.66
CA LEU A 195 7.92 6.28 -15.96
C LEU A 195 8.38 5.78 -14.59
N GLY A 196 9.61 5.29 -14.47
CA GLY A 196 10.18 4.86 -13.19
C GLY A 196 10.33 6.01 -12.19
N SER A 197 10.65 7.23 -12.64
CA SER A 197 10.69 8.42 -11.77
C SER A 197 9.29 8.84 -11.33
N SER A 198 8.31 8.77 -12.23
CA SER A 198 6.90 9.04 -11.93
C SER A 198 6.35 8.05 -10.90
N LEU A 199 6.59 6.74 -11.12
CA LEU A 199 6.22 5.69 -10.17
C LEU A 199 6.86 5.92 -8.80
N LEU A 200 8.17 6.19 -8.76
CA LEU A 200 8.87 6.44 -7.50
C LEU A 200 8.24 7.62 -6.72
N ALA A 201 7.94 8.73 -7.39
CA ALA A 201 7.29 9.88 -6.76
C ALA A 201 5.89 9.53 -6.24
N CYS A 202 5.07 8.89 -7.09
CA CYS A 202 3.70 8.48 -6.78
C CYS A 202 3.61 7.35 -5.75
N MET A 203 4.72 6.71 -5.39
CA MET A 203 4.76 5.66 -4.38
C MET A 203 5.42 6.14 -3.09
N ALA A 204 6.60 6.75 -3.18
CA ALA A 204 7.37 7.18 -2.01
C ALA A 204 6.70 8.36 -1.28
N LEU A 205 6.13 9.34 -2.00
CA LEU A 205 5.48 10.48 -1.35
C LEU A 205 4.21 10.06 -0.59
N PRO A 206 3.27 9.29 -1.19
CA PRO A 206 2.09 8.86 -0.45
C PRO A 206 2.45 7.91 0.71
N TRP A 207 3.38 6.98 0.55
CA TRP A 207 3.82 6.15 1.68
C TRP A 207 4.51 6.95 2.79
N SER A 208 5.26 7.99 2.46
CA SER A 208 5.84 8.89 3.48
C SER A 208 4.74 9.63 4.25
N LEU A 209 3.71 10.13 3.56
CA LEU A 209 2.57 10.78 4.20
C LEU A 209 1.71 9.79 5.01
N CYS A 210 1.59 8.55 4.53
CA CYS A 210 0.95 7.45 5.23
C CYS A 210 1.62 7.17 6.60
N LEU A 211 2.96 7.23 6.69
CA LEU A 211 3.69 7.13 7.96
C LEU A 211 3.33 8.26 8.94
N VAL A 212 3.10 9.48 8.44
CA VAL A 212 2.66 10.60 9.28
C VAL A 212 1.28 10.34 9.86
N PHE A 213 0.33 9.85 9.06
CA PHE A 213 -1.00 9.49 9.56
C PHE A 213 -0.94 8.34 10.57
N TYR A 214 -0.16 7.29 10.32
CA TYR A 214 0.05 6.23 11.32
C TYR A 214 0.66 6.76 12.61
N THR A 215 1.57 7.73 12.53
CA THR A 215 2.13 8.38 13.72
C THR A 215 1.04 9.10 14.52
N ALA A 216 0.08 9.74 13.85
CA ALA A 216 -1.05 10.39 14.50
C ALA A 216 -1.96 9.39 15.24
N LEU A 217 -2.11 8.15 14.76
CA LEU A 217 -2.94 7.12 15.40
C LEU A 217 -2.50 6.81 16.84
N HIS A 218 -1.20 6.91 17.16
CA HIS A 218 -0.68 6.66 18.51
C HIS A 218 -1.34 7.54 19.58
N TYR A 219 -1.79 8.75 19.21
CA TYR A 219 -2.40 9.70 20.14
C TYR A 219 -3.88 9.46 20.39
N PHE A 220 -4.59 8.88 19.42
CA PHE A 220 -6.06 8.77 19.45
C PHE A 220 -6.54 7.36 19.76
N TYR A 221 -5.84 6.35 19.25
CA TYR A 221 -6.32 4.97 19.26
C TYR A 221 -6.56 4.41 20.67
N ALA A 222 -5.67 4.66 21.62
CA ALA A 222 -5.86 4.17 23.00
C ALA A 222 -7.14 4.72 23.65
N LYS A 223 -7.49 5.99 23.38
CA LYS A 223 -8.69 6.64 23.92
C LYS A 223 -9.95 6.11 23.24
N ASP A 224 -9.94 6.04 21.93
CA ASP A 224 -11.09 5.56 21.15
C ASP A 224 -11.38 4.07 21.42
N LYS A 225 -10.33 3.25 21.59
CA LYS A 225 -10.45 1.84 22.01
C LYS A 225 -11.06 1.68 23.41
N ALA A 226 -10.69 2.54 24.36
CA ALA A 226 -11.29 2.52 25.70
C ALA A 226 -12.77 2.92 25.65
N MET A 227 -13.11 3.95 24.88
CA MET A 227 -14.50 4.39 24.69
C MET A 227 -15.36 3.31 24.03
N ALA A 228 -14.86 2.63 23.00
CA ALA A 228 -15.58 1.56 22.32
C ALA A 228 -15.94 0.40 23.28
N LYS A 229 -15.03 0.03 24.20
CA LYS A 229 -15.31 -0.98 25.24
C LYS A 229 -16.43 -0.56 26.18
N THR A 230 -16.50 0.72 26.55
CA THR A 230 -17.58 1.22 27.43
C THR A 230 -18.94 1.20 26.74
N TRP A 231 -18.99 1.43 25.43
CA TRP A 231 -20.24 1.35 24.66
C TRP A 231 -20.75 -0.08 24.56
N GLY A 232 -19.88 -1.05 24.27
CA GLY A 232 -20.24 -2.48 24.22
C GLY A 232 -20.71 -3.02 25.58
N ALA A 233 -20.05 -2.62 26.68
CA ALA A 233 -20.49 -3.02 28.02
C ALA A 233 -21.87 -2.43 28.39
N GLY A 234 -22.18 -1.21 27.94
CA GLY A 234 -23.47 -0.56 28.19
C GLY A 234 -24.63 -1.16 27.39
N SER A 235 -24.39 -1.62 26.16
CA SER A 235 -25.39 -2.32 25.34
C SER A 235 -25.73 -3.69 25.92
N ASP A 236 -24.73 -4.45 26.37
CA ASP A 236 -24.93 -5.78 26.98
C ASP A 236 -25.67 -5.68 28.33
N SER A 237 -25.34 -4.66 29.13
CA SER A 237 -26.03 -4.38 30.40
C SER A 237 -27.49 -3.99 30.21
N SER A 238 -27.79 -3.25 29.14
CA SER A 238 -29.17 -2.88 28.80
C SER A 238 -29.95 -4.09 28.29
N ALA A 239 -29.34 -4.97 27.48
CA ALA A 239 -29.96 -6.21 27.03
C ALA A 239 -30.23 -7.20 28.18
N ALA A 240 -29.36 -7.25 29.18
CA ALA A 240 -29.52 -8.11 30.37
C ALA A 240 -30.62 -7.64 31.34
N LEU A 241 -31.04 -6.36 31.29
CA LEU A 241 -32.13 -5.82 32.12
C LEU A 241 -33.54 -6.11 31.56
N TYR A 242 -33.64 -6.69 30.36
CA TYR A 242 -34.90 -7.05 29.72
C TYR A 242 -35.16 -8.57 29.67
N HIS A 243 -34.39 -9.36 30.41
CA HIS A 243 -34.57 -10.80 30.62
C HIS A 243 -34.76 -11.11 32.11
#